data_AF-A0A6G0X6Q1-F1
#
_entry.id   AF-A0A6G0X6Q1-F1
#
_cell.length_a   1.000
_cell.length_b   1.000
_cell.length_c   1.000
_cell.angle_alpha   90.00
_cell.angle_beta   90.00
_cell.angle_gamma   90.00
#
_symmetry.space_group_name_H-M   'P 1'
#
loop_
_entity.id
_entity.type
_entity.pdbx_description
1 polymer ?
#
loop_
_entity_poly.entity_id
_entity_poly.type
_entity_poly.pdbx_seq_one_letter_code
_entity_poly.pdbx_strand_id
1 'polypeptide(L)'
;MASPHFFRVNCVHDQVFSENYIRCYQNHGLKVIRCFPHCCPHMEYRGCGSSLSLRIDSAGLQQLDTLHAFGRFEIAAEPAFADGESIEWSTFSSDLCSKDNVYGMWLSGLRQIDENRSVLFHFNKNKTDGWHYQWHGGSGKQKLHEMHRFHVVLPRRRQELN
;
A
#
# COMPACT_ATOMS: atom_id res chain seq x y z
N MET A 1 4.07 -20.61 -9.17
CA MET A 1 4.45 -19.30 -8.61
C MET A 1 3.37 -18.90 -7.63
N ALA A 2 3.73 -18.46 -6.42
CA ALA A 2 2.74 -17.95 -5.47
C ALA A 2 2.10 -16.69 -6.07
N SER A 3 0.78 -16.65 -6.20
CA SER A 3 0.08 -15.50 -6.74
C SER A 3 -0.27 -14.54 -5.59
N PRO A 4 0.17 -13.28 -5.62
CA PRO A 4 -0.23 -12.31 -4.62
C PRO A 4 -1.73 -11.98 -4.78
N HIS A 5 -2.48 -12.05 -3.68
CA HIS A 5 -3.91 -11.74 -3.67
C HIS A 5 -4.22 -10.62 -2.68
N PHE A 6 -4.85 -9.55 -3.17
CA PHE A 6 -5.32 -8.45 -2.33
C PHE A 6 -6.66 -8.78 -1.67
N PHE A 7 -6.78 -8.47 -0.38
CA PHE A 7 -8.02 -8.65 0.37
C PHE A 7 -8.20 -7.57 1.44
N ARG A 8 -9.40 -7.51 2.02
CA ARG A 8 -9.68 -6.73 3.22
C ARG A 8 -10.13 -7.67 4.34
N VAL A 9 -9.59 -7.46 5.53
CA VAL A 9 -10.06 -8.17 6.73
C VAL A 9 -11.51 -7.77 6.99
N ASN A 10 -12.38 -8.75 7.28
CA ASN A 10 -13.81 -8.55 7.54
C ASN A 10 -14.59 -7.89 6.39
N CYS A 11 -14.25 -8.23 5.15
CA CYS A 11 -14.97 -7.80 3.95
C CYS A 11 -15.45 -9.01 3.16
N VAL A 12 -16.70 -8.97 2.69
CA VAL A 12 -17.32 -10.05 1.90
C VAL A 12 -17.20 -9.87 0.39
N HIS A 13 -16.70 -8.71 -0.06
CA HIS A 13 -16.53 -8.43 -1.47
C HIS A 13 -15.28 -9.08 -2.03
N ASP A 14 -15.42 -9.79 -3.15
CA ASP A 14 -14.30 -10.36 -3.92
C ASP A 14 -13.46 -9.25 -4.57
N GLN A 15 -14.13 -8.21 -5.09
CA GLN A 15 -13.46 -7.04 -5.63
C GLN A 15 -13.17 -6.03 -4.53
N VAL A 16 -11.91 -5.98 -4.11
CA VAL A 16 -11.48 -5.07 -3.05
C VAL A 16 -11.13 -3.67 -3.51
N PHE A 17 -10.95 -3.44 -4.82
CA PHE A 17 -10.66 -2.12 -5.37
C PHE A 17 -11.89 -1.52 -6.04
N SER A 18 -12.17 -0.27 -5.71
CA SER A 18 -13.10 0.58 -6.45
C SER A 18 -12.34 1.35 -7.52
N GLU A 19 -12.95 1.52 -8.70
CA GLU A 19 -12.41 2.35 -9.78
C GLU A 19 -12.32 3.83 -9.36
N ASN A 20 -13.17 4.23 -8.42
CA ASN A 20 -13.28 5.61 -7.94
C ASN A 20 -12.93 5.70 -6.45
N TYR A 21 -12.26 6.78 -6.06
CA TYR A 21 -11.93 7.06 -4.67
C TYR A 21 -12.21 8.51 -4.29
N ILE A 22 -12.54 8.72 -3.01
CA ILE A 22 -12.78 10.05 -2.44
C ILE A 22 -11.49 10.57 -1.82
N ARG A 23 -11.20 11.85 -2.06
CA ARG A 23 -10.04 12.58 -1.54
C ARG A 23 -10.50 13.55 -0.47
N CYS A 24 -9.70 13.76 0.58
CA CYS A 24 -10.00 14.76 1.60
C CYS A 24 -8.74 15.49 2.04
N TYR A 25 -8.92 16.66 2.62
CA TYR A 25 -7.88 17.35 3.36
C TYR A 25 -7.81 16.79 4.78
N GLN A 26 -6.60 16.46 5.21
CA GLN A 26 -6.28 16.28 6.62
C GLN A 26 -5.78 17.60 7.21
N ASN A 27 -5.70 17.63 8.54
CA ASN A 27 -5.02 18.71 9.26
C ASN A 27 -3.60 18.86 8.69
N HIS A 28 -3.07 20.09 8.68
CA HIS A 28 -1.76 20.46 8.09
C HIS A 28 -1.72 20.53 6.54
N GLY A 29 -2.88 20.54 5.87
CA GLY A 29 -2.94 20.81 4.42
C GLY A 29 -2.61 19.62 3.52
N LEU A 30 -2.39 18.45 4.12
CA LEU A 30 -2.16 17.19 3.42
C LEU A 30 -3.45 16.66 2.77
N LYS A 31 -3.34 16.15 1.54
CA LYS A 31 -4.44 15.42 0.90
C LYS A 31 -4.23 13.91 1.07
N VAL A 32 -5.29 13.22 1.44
CA VAL A 32 -5.30 11.75 1.56
C VAL A 32 -6.51 11.13 0.87
N ILE A 33 -6.38 9.86 0.49
CA ILE A 33 -7.48 9.06 -0.04
C ILE A 33 -8.27 8.45 1.12
N ARG A 34 -9.60 8.67 1.15
CA ARG A 34 -10.48 8.19 2.23
C ARG A 34 -11.17 6.87 1.93
N CYS A 35 -11.61 6.67 0.68
CA CYS A 35 -12.40 5.50 0.28
C CYS A 35 -11.61 4.46 -0.50
N PHE A 36 -10.37 4.23 -0.10
CA PHE A 36 -9.50 3.20 -0.67
C PHE A 36 -9.30 2.03 0.31
N PRO A 37 -9.22 0.77 -0.16
CA PRO A 37 -9.37 0.35 -1.57
C PRO A 37 -10.85 0.33 -2.00
N HIS A 38 -11.76 0.20 -1.04
CA HIS A 38 -13.17 0.60 -1.13
C HIS A 38 -13.72 0.83 0.29
N CYS A 39 -14.93 1.38 0.35
CA CYS A 39 -15.66 1.66 1.58
C CYS A 39 -16.68 0.55 1.86
N CYS A 40 -16.42 -0.31 2.86
CA CYS A 40 -17.37 -1.34 3.31
C CYS A 40 -17.23 -1.54 4.84
N PRO A 41 -18.26 -1.18 5.64
CA PRO A 41 -19.34 -0.26 5.27
C PRO A 41 -18.80 1.16 5.02
N HIS A 42 -19.47 1.95 4.18
CA HIS A 42 -19.14 3.36 4.02
C HIS A 42 -19.66 4.18 5.21
N MET A 43 -18.87 5.14 5.69
CA MET A 43 -19.29 6.13 6.66
C MET A 43 -19.10 7.53 6.06
N GLU A 44 -20.20 8.24 5.83
CA GLU A 44 -20.22 9.52 5.09
C GLU A 44 -19.38 10.61 5.78
N TYR A 45 -19.43 10.68 7.12
CA TYR A 45 -18.85 11.79 7.89
C TYR A 45 -17.46 11.50 8.49
N ARG A 46 -16.99 10.26 8.43
CA ARG A 46 -15.71 9.83 9.02
C ARG A 46 -14.84 9.25 7.92
N GLY A 47 -13.55 9.57 7.92
CA GLY A 47 -12.61 8.95 6.98
C GLY A 47 -12.65 7.44 7.11
N CYS A 48 -13.07 6.74 6.05
CA CYS A 48 -13.23 5.29 6.09
C CYS A 48 -11.87 4.59 6.23
N GLY A 49 -10.84 5.11 5.54
CA GLY A 49 -9.42 4.83 5.78
C GLY A 49 -9.13 3.34 5.93
N SER A 50 -9.75 2.51 5.09
CA SER A 50 -9.72 1.07 5.25
C SER A 50 -8.31 0.52 5.07
N SER A 51 -7.95 -0.50 5.84
CA SER A 51 -6.72 -1.27 5.59
C SER A 51 -6.85 -2.05 4.29
N LEU A 52 -5.73 -2.22 3.58
CA LEU A 52 -5.58 -3.17 2.48
C LEU A 52 -4.62 -4.26 2.94
N SER A 53 -4.92 -5.52 2.62
CA SER A 53 -4.07 -6.65 2.97
C SER A 53 -3.65 -7.37 1.70
N LEU A 54 -2.43 -7.90 1.71
CA LEU A 54 -1.90 -8.74 0.65
C LEU A 54 -1.59 -10.12 1.23
N ARG A 55 -2.12 -11.17 0.63
CA ARG A 55 -1.77 -12.55 0.93
C ARG A 55 -0.79 -13.06 -0.14
N ILE A 56 0.23 -13.77 0.32
CA ILE A 56 1.15 -14.49 -0.54
C ILE A 56 1.19 -15.92 -0.05
N ASP A 57 0.81 -16.84 -0.92
CA ASP A 57 0.83 -18.26 -0.61
C ASP A 57 2.26 -18.75 -0.40
N SER A 58 2.51 -19.41 0.73
CA SER A 58 3.85 -19.87 1.11
C SER A 58 4.36 -21.04 0.28
N ALA A 59 3.51 -21.64 -0.55
CA ALA A 59 3.87 -22.77 -1.41
C ALA A 59 5.00 -22.38 -2.37
N GLY A 60 6.22 -22.84 -2.06
CA GLY A 60 7.42 -22.63 -2.89
C GLY A 60 8.23 -21.37 -2.56
N LEU A 61 7.89 -20.63 -1.51
CA LEU A 61 8.70 -19.50 -1.06
C LEU A 61 9.67 -19.93 0.05
N GLN A 62 10.97 -19.87 -0.24
CA GLN A 62 12.03 -19.97 0.76
C GLN A 62 12.32 -18.60 1.37
N GLN A 63 12.78 -18.59 2.63
CA GLN A 63 13.19 -17.37 3.37
C GLN A 63 12.05 -16.34 3.50
N LEU A 64 10.88 -16.79 3.95
CA LEU A 64 9.71 -15.91 4.16
C LEU A 64 9.92 -14.82 5.21
N ASP A 65 10.93 -14.97 6.05
CA ASP A 65 11.37 -14.01 7.07
C ASP A 65 12.10 -12.80 6.47
N THR A 66 12.71 -12.97 5.29
CA THR A 66 13.41 -11.87 4.58
C THR A 66 12.52 -11.14 3.59
N LEU A 67 11.27 -11.58 3.43
CA LEU A 67 10.29 -10.95 2.55
C LEU A 67 9.63 -9.76 3.25
N HIS A 68 9.67 -8.61 2.58
CA HIS A 68 9.00 -7.39 3.01
C HIS A 68 7.99 -6.95 1.95
N ALA A 69 7.10 -6.04 2.33
CA ALA A 69 6.18 -5.41 1.39
C ALA A 69 6.16 -3.90 1.61
N PHE A 70 6.34 -3.14 0.55
CA PHE A 70 6.22 -1.69 0.54
C PHE A 70 5.20 -1.29 -0.50
N GLY A 71 4.24 -0.45 -0.09
CA GLY A 71 3.15 -0.01 -0.96
C GLY A 71 3.18 1.50 -1.14
N ARG A 72 2.88 2.00 -2.33
CA ARG A 72 2.71 3.43 -2.59
C ARG A 72 1.62 3.69 -3.63
N PHE A 73 1.08 4.91 -3.63
CA PHE A 73 0.31 5.41 -4.77
C PHE A 73 1.23 6.02 -5.81
N GLU A 74 0.97 5.72 -7.07
CA GLU A 74 1.66 6.32 -8.21
C GLU A 74 0.69 6.55 -9.37
N ILE A 75 1.09 7.38 -10.32
CA ILE A 75 0.36 7.56 -11.57
C ILE A 75 0.53 6.26 -12.37
N ALA A 76 -0.56 5.73 -12.92
CA ALA A 76 -0.55 4.41 -13.57
C ALA A 76 0.42 4.31 -14.78
N ALA A 77 0.75 5.46 -15.39
CA ALA A 77 1.72 5.56 -16.48
C ALA A 77 3.18 5.51 -16.03
N GLU A 78 3.47 5.57 -14.73
CA GLU A 78 4.85 5.48 -14.24
C GLU A 78 5.43 4.07 -14.47
N PRO A 79 6.74 3.96 -14.75
CA PRO A 79 7.41 2.68 -14.87
C PRO A 79 7.28 1.85 -13.59
N ALA A 80 6.98 0.56 -13.74
CA ALA A 80 7.05 -0.39 -12.63
C ALA A 80 8.49 -0.89 -12.46
N PHE A 81 8.83 -1.33 -11.24
CA PHE A 81 10.05 -2.09 -10.99
C PHE A 81 10.02 -3.39 -11.80
N ALA A 82 11.18 -3.79 -12.31
CA ALA A 82 11.30 -5.05 -13.02
C ALA A 82 11.40 -6.22 -12.03
N ASP A 83 10.84 -7.37 -12.40
CA ASP A 83 10.99 -8.58 -11.60
C ASP A 83 12.49 -8.96 -11.48
N GLY A 84 12.95 -9.19 -10.24
CA GLY A 84 14.34 -9.53 -9.96
C GLY A 84 15.30 -8.33 -9.94
N GLU A 85 14.80 -7.11 -10.13
CA GLU A 85 15.59 -5.89 -9.98
C GLU A 85 16.20 -5.79 -8.56
N SER A 86 17.47 -5.40 -8.49
CA SER A 86 18.13 -5.11 -7.22
C SER A 86 17.94 -3.64 -6.88
N ILE A 87 17.25 -3.38 -5.78
CA ILE A 87 16.89 -2.03 -5.32
C ILE A 87 17.56 -1.81 -3.96
N GLU A 88 18.16 -0.63 -3.78
CA GLU A 88 18.72 -0.22 -2.51
C GLU A 88 17.64 -0.16 -1.42
N TRP A 89 17.94 -0.70 -0.23
CA TRP A 89 16.97 -0.71 0.88
C TRP A 89 16.52 0.71 1.27
N SER A 90 17.42 1.68 1.12
CA SER A 90 17.19 3.10 1.39
C SER A 90 16.11 3.70 0.49
N THR A 91 15.85 3.15 -0.70
CA THR A 91 14.74 3.55 -1.59
C THR A 91 13.39 3.48 -0.87
N PHE A 92 13.22 2.50 0.01
CA PHE A 92 12.02 2.37 0.84
C PHE A 92 12.21 3.09 2.18
N SER A 93 13.28 2.77 2.92
CA SER A 93 13.37 3.15 4.35
C SER A 93 13.54 4.66 4.59
N SER A 94 14.14 5.40 3.65
CA SER A 94 14.33 6.85 3.80
C SER A 94 13.07 7.67 3.54
N ASP A 95 12.10 7.07 2.84
CA ASP A 95 10.85 7.72 2.41
C ASP A 95 9.62 6.94 2.93
N LEU A 96 9.77 6.31 4.08
CA LEU A 96 8.66 5.66 4.78
C LEU A 96 7.73 6.69 5.40
N CYS A 97 6.43 6.52 5.18
CA CYS A 97 5.39 7.25 5.88
C CYS A 97 5.41 6.86 7.36
N SER A 98 5.56 7.85 8.23
CA SER A 98 5.57 7.67 9.69
C SER A 98 5.14 8.96 10.39
N LYS A 99 5.07 8.93 11.73
CA LYS A 99 4.82 10.14 12.52
C LYS A 99 5.91 11.21 12.33
N ASP A 100 7.15 10.77 12.11
CA ASP A 100 8.30 11.66 11.93
C ASP A 100 8.49 12.07 10.45
N ASN A 101 7.91 11.31 9.52
CA ASN A 101 7.89 11.61 8.09
C ASN A 101 6.48 11.45 7.52
N VAL A 102 5.62 12.45 7.76
CA VAL A 102 4.22 12.46 7.28
C VAL A 102 4.08 12.64 5.77
N TYR A 103 5.17 12.99 5.08
CA TYR A 103 5.22 13.11 3.63
C TYR A 103 5.82 11.87 2.96
N GLY A 104 6.20 10.86 3.75
CA GLY A 104 6.77 9.63 3.23
C GLY A 104 5.82 8.93 2.27
N MET A 105 6.36 8.48 1.13
CA MET A 105 5.55 7.88 0.06
C MET A 105 5.33 6.39 0.23
N TRP A 106 6.24 5.71 0.94
CA TRP A 106 6.18 4.28 1.13
C TRP A 106 5.43 3.92 2.41
N LEU A 107 4.44 3.06 2.28
CA LEU A 107 3.78 2.39 3.38
C LEU A 107 4.44 1.04 3.60
N SER A 108 4.90 0.78 4.82
CA SER A 108 5.37 -0.55 5.18
C SER A 108 4.18 -1.47 5.47
N GLY A 109 4.18 -2.65 4.85
CA GLY A 109 3.22 -3.70 5.14
C GLY A 109 3.58 -4.40 6.46
N LEU A 110 2.66 -4.40 7.43
CA LEU A 110 2.83 -5.16 8.66
C LEU A 110 2.71 -6.65 8.35
N ARG A 111 3.83 -7.38 8.50
CA ARG A 111 3.91 -8.82 8.24
C ARG A 111 3.17 -9.62 9.31
N GLN A 112 2.41 -10.62 8.88
CA GLN A 112 1.76 -11.62 9.71
C GLN A 112 1.81 -12.98 8.99
N ILE A 113 1.77 -14.09 9.73
CA ILE A 113 1.58 -15.43 9.16
C ILE A 113 0.18 -15.90 9.52
N ASP A 114 -0.55 -16.45 8.55
CA ASP A 114 -1.86 -17.07 8.82
C ASP A 114 -1.73 -18.57 9.16
N GLU A 115 -2.85 -19.18 9.54
CA GLU A 115 -2.92 -20.58 9.96
C GLU A 115 -2.45 -21.56 8.86
N ASN A 116 -2.60 -21.17 7.58
CA ASN A 116 -2.17 -21.95 6.43
C ASN A 116 -0.70 -21.70 6.07
N ARG A 117 0.04 -21.00 6.93
CA ARG A 117 1.44 -20.57 6.76
C ARG A 117 1.65 -19.57 5.62
N SER A 118 0.59 -18.99 5.05
CA SER A 118 0.71 -17.92 4.06
C SER A 118 1.22 -16.64 4.73
N VAL A 119 1.99 -15.84 3.98
CA VAL A 119 2.48 -14.55 4.46
C VAL A 119 1.46 -13.48 4.12
N LEU A 120 1.07 -12.72 5.13
CA LEU A 120 0.18 -11.58 5.00
C LEU A 120 0.95 -10.28 5.23
N PHE A 121 0.64 -9.26 4.45
CA PHE A 121 1.10 -7.89 4.69
C PHE A 121 -0.11 -6.97 4.81
N HIS A 122 -0.22 -6.25 5.93
CA HIS A 122 -1.31 -5.31 6.18
C HIS A 122 -0.84 -3.86 6.07
N PHE A 123 -1.44 -3.11 5.18
CA PHE A 123 -1.19 -1.69 4.97
C PHE A 123 -2.28 -0.85 5.66
N ASN A 124 -1.87 0.25 6.30
CA ASN A 124 -2.77 1.18 6.99
C ASN A 124 -3.71 0.47 8.01
N LYS A 125 -3.21 -0.57 8.70
CA LYS A 125 -4.00 -1.44 9.60
C LYS A 125 -4.74 -0.65 10.69
N ASN A 126 -4.06 0.33 11.28
CA ASN A 126 -4.61 1.14 12.37
C ASN A 126 -5.34 2.40 11.87
N LYS A 127 -5.44 2.60 10.56
CA LYS A 127 -6.02 3.81 9.94
C LYS A 127 -5.33 5.12 10.38
N THR A 128 -4.13 5.03 10.93
CA THR A 128 -3.37 6.15 11.50
C THR A 128 -2.60 6.91 10.43
N ASP A 129 -2.08 6.16 9.46
CA ASP A 129 -1.16 6.69 8.47
C ASP A 129 -1.95 7.20 7.27
N GLY A 130 -3.16 6.68 7.03
CA GLY A 130 -3.97 7.09 5.90
C GLY A 130 -3.35 6.64 4.56
N TRP A 131 -3.96 7.10 3.47
CA TRP A 131 -3.53 6.78 2.12
C TRP A 131 -3.00 8.06 1.48
N HIS A 132 -1.73 8.34 1.75
CA HIS A 132 -1.03 9.47 1.16
C HIS A 132 -0.85 9.23 -0.34
N TYR A 133 -1.15 10.26 -1.11
CA TYR A 133 -0.92 10.32 -2.55
C TYR A 133 -0.35 11.70 -2.83
N GLN A 134 0.70 11.79 -3.64
CA GLN A 134 1.70 12.87 -3.75
C GLN A 134 1.18 14.23 -4.27
N TRP A 135 -0.10 14.52 -4.05
CA TRP A 135 -0.82 15.63 -4.65
C TRP A 135 -0.94 16.80 -3.68
N HIS A 136 -0.03 17.74 -3.83
CA HIS A 136 -0.13 19.06 -3.20
C HIS A 136 -1.21 19.90 -3.92
N GLY A 137 -2.02 20.64 -3.17
CA GLY A 137 -3.12 21.44 -3.70
C GLY A 137 -2.63 22.48 -4.72
N GLY A 138 -3.25 22.50 -5.91
CA GLY A 138 -2.92 23.44 -7.01
C GLY A 138 -2.88 22.80 -8.40
N SER A 139 -2.95 21.47 -8.51
CA SER A 139 -2.83 20.77 -9.78
C SER A 139 -4.09 20.98 -10.65
N GLY A 140 -3.89 21.52 -11.86
CA GLY A 140 -4.98 21.92 -12.78
C GLY A 140 -5.91 20.79 -13.23
N LYS A 141 -7.00 21.16 -13.93
CA LYS A 141 -8.10 20.26 -14.36
C LYS A 141 -7.63 19.00 -15.11
N GLN A 142 -6.51 19.06 -15.83
CA GLN A 142 -5.95 17.93 -16.58
C GLN A 142 -5.63 16.72 -15.70
N LYS A 143 -5.21 16.96 -14.44
CA LYS A 143 -4.79 15.87 -13.58
C LYS A 143 -5.96 15.11 -12.94
N LEU A 144 -7.21 15.63 -12.99
CA LEU A 144 -8.40 14.94 -12.45
C LEU A 144 -8.65 13.58 -13.11
N HIS A 145 -8.17 13.42 -14.35
CA HIS A 145 -8.36 12.20 -15.14
C HIS A 145 -7.14 11.27 -15.10
N GLU A 146 -6.10 11.60 -14.32
CA GLU A 146 -4.96 10.69 -14.14
C GLU A 146 -5.42 9.43 -13.39
N MET A 147 -5.21 8.27 -14.02
CA MET A 147 -5.42 6.99 -13.37
C MET A 147 -4.30 6.77 -12.35
N HIS A 148 -4.70 6.34 -11.15
CA HIS A 148 -3.78 6.03 -10.08
C HIS A 148 -3.79 4.52 -9.84
N ARG A 149 -2.64 3.98 -9.42
CA ARG A 149 -2.56 2.60 -8.92
C ARG A 149 -1.91 2.60 -7.55
N PHE A 150 -2.33 1.64 -6.73
CA PHE A 150 -1.58 1.27 -5.54
C PHE A 150 -0.62 0.14 -5.92
N HIS A 151 0.66 0.44 -5.92
CA HIS A 151 1.70 -0.49 -6.31
C HIS A 151 2.37 -1.04 -5.06
N VAL A 152 2.46 -2.38 -4.97
CA VAL A 152 3.18 -3.07 -3.91
C VAL A 152 4.42 -3.74 -4.48
N VAL A 153 5.56 -3.44 -3.88
CA VAL A 153 6.84 -4.09 -4.17
C VAL A 153 7.14 -5.09 -3.05
N LEU A 154 7.63 -6.27 -3.44
CA LEU A 154 7.91 -7.39 -2.55
C LEU A 154 9.42 -7.71 -2.49
N PRO A 155 10.26 -6.81 -1.93
CA PRO A 155 11.69 -7.05 -1.89
C PRO A 155 12.03 -8.16 -0.89
N ARG A 156 13.04 -8.95 -1.26
CA ARG A 156 13.71 -9.87 -0.33
C ARG A 156 15.03 -9.26 0.10
N ARG A 157 15.21 -9.10 1.41
CA ARG A 157 16.48 -8.62 1.94
C ARG A 157 17.53 -9.72 1.77
N ARG A 158 18.57 -9.47 0.98
CA ARG A 158 19.74 -10.36 0.95
C ARG A 158 20.40 -10.29 2.32
N GLN A 159 20.54 -11.43 2.99
CA GLN A 159 21.44 -11.51 4.13
C GLN A 159 22.85 -11.32 3.59
N GLU A 160 23.57 -10.31 4.09
CA GLU A 160 25.01 -10.23 3.88
C GLU A 160 25.61 -11.47 4.57
N LEU A 161 26.17 -12.38 3.77
CA LEU A 161 27.01 -13.45 4.30
C LEU A 161 28.25 -12.75 4.85
N ASN A 162 28.35 -12.67 6.18
CA ASN A 162 29.58 -12.27 6.88
C ASN A 162 30.74 -13.21 6.52
#